data_AF-A0A327J802-F1
#
_entry.id   AF-A0A327J802-F1
#
_cell.length_a   1.000
_cell.length_b   1.000
_cell.length_c   1.000
_cell.angle_alpha   90.00
_cell.angle_beta   90.00
_cell.angle_gamma   90.00
#
_symmetry.space_group_name_H-M   'P 1'
#
loop_
_entity.id
_entity.type
_entity.pdbx_description
1 polymer ?
#
loop_
_entity_poly.entity_id
_entity_poly.type
_entity_poly.pdbx_seq_one_letter_code
_entity_poly.pdbx_strand_id
1 'polypeptide(L)'
;MSTIKAIDAGRNAFAELATKRGQKLTNIPLKDNSIAKILSNENSFDVYFVKKGDKHPNVQMFSGSPEKIQAIAKDFLANLQKMAAEGIDVMKEWSKNLQPQKTQIK
;
A
#
# COMPACT_ATOMS: atom_id res chain seq x y z
N MET A 1 24.30 4.53 -2.36
CA MET A 1 23.21 4.05 -3.22
C MET A 1 22.76 2.70 -2.69
N SER A 2 21.74 2.66 -1.82
CA SER A 2 21.24 1.42 -1.25
C SER A 2 20.04 0.96 -2.07
N THR A 3 20.34 0.42 -3.23
CA THR A 3 19.38 -0.29 -4.08
C THR A 3 18.80 -1.41 -3.23
N ILE A 4 17.48 -1.37 -3.06
CA ILE A 4 16.67 -2.36 -2.37
C ILE A 4 17.04 -3.73 -2.98
N LYS A 5 17.99 -4.42 -2.35
CA LYS A 5 18.46 -5.73 -2.77
C LYS A 5 17.29 -6.67 -2.61
N ALA A 6 16.84 -7.22 -3.74
CA ALA A 6 16.01 -8.41 -3.87
C ALA A 6 15.09 -8.61 -2.66
N ILE A 7 13.96 -7.88 -2.65
CA ILE A 7 12.85 -8.23 -1.78
C ILE A 7 12.46 -9.64 -2.19
N ASP A 8 12.87 -10.62 -1.39
CA ASP A 8 12.22 -11.91 -1.31
C ASP A 8 10.73 -11.57 -1.10
N ALA A 9 9.94 -11.72 -2.16
CA ALA A 9 8.61 -11.11 -2.34
C ALA A 9 7.53 -11.73 -1.43
N GLY A 10 7.92 -12.15 -0.23
CA GLY A 10 7.05 -12.51 0.86
C GLY A 10 6.43 -11.27 1.50
N ARG A 11 5.20 -11.45 1.98
CA ARG A 11 4.40 -10.49 2.75
C ARG A 11 5.17 -9.73 3.85
N ASN A 12 6.27 -10.30 4.36
CA ASN A 12 7.06 -9.79 5.47
C ASN A 12 7.93 -8.57 5.14
N ALA A 13 8.59 -8.51 3.98
CA ALA A 13 9.52 -7.41 3.69
C ALA A 13 8.81 -6.04 3.58
N PHE A 14 7.60 -6.03 3.00
CA PHE A 14 6.78 -4.82 2.93
C PHE A 14 6.18 -4.42 4.28
N ALA A 15 5.88 -5.40 5.14
CA ALA A 15 5.40 -5.14 6.48
C ALA A 15 6.52 -4.48 7.32
N GLU A 16 7.73 -5.02 7.26
CA GLU A 16 8.91 -4.42 7.90
C GLU A 16 9.23 -3.03 7.35
N LEU A 17 9.13 -2.84 6.02
CA LEU A 17 9.32 -1.54 5.40
C LEU A 17 8.30 -0.52 5.89
N ALA A 18 7.03 -0.91 5.95
CA ALA A 18 5.94 -0.07 6.45
C ALA A 18 6.22 0.32 7.93
N THR A 19 6.56 -0.65 8.78
CA THR A 19 6.91 -0.39 10.18
C THR A 19 8.11 0.55 10.31
N LYS A 20 9.20 0.34 9.57
CA LYS A 20 10.39 1.20 9.60
C LYS A 20 10.09 2.64 9.16
N ARG A 21 9.13 2.83 8.26
CA ARG A 21 8.71 4.14 7.74
C ARG A 21 7.55 4.77 8.52
N GLY A 22 7.05 4.11 9.58
CA GLY A 22 5.84 4.56 10.26
C GLY A 22 4.60 4.58 9.36
N GLN A 23 4.58 3.75 8.32
CA GLN A 23 3.50 3.58 7.37
C GLN A 23 2.69 2.33 7.68
N LYS A 24 1.49 2.25 7.12
CA LYS A 24 0.59 1.11 7.21
C LYS A 24 0.55 0.40 5.87
N LEU A 25 0.67 -0.93 5.88
CA LEU A 25 0.61 -1.77 4.69
C LEU A 25 -0.82 -2.26 4.45
N THR A 26 -1.40 -1.94 3.29
CA THR A 26 -2.62 -2.55 2.76
C THR A 26 -2.26 -3.41 1.55
N ASN A 27 -2.84 -4.60 1.43
CA ASN A 27 -2.66 -5.46 0.26
C ASN A 27 -3.98 -5.58 -0.48
N ILE A 28 -4.02 -5.17 -1.74
CA ILE A 28 -5.19 -5.24 -2.61
C ILE A 28 -4.90 -6.23 -3.73
N PRO A 29 -5.58 -7.39 -3.77
CA PRO A 29 -5.46 -8.31 -4.90
C PRO A 29 -6.12 -7.69 -6.13
N LEU A 30 -5.46 -7.79 -7.28
CA LEU A 30 -5.92 -7.29 -8.57
C LEU A 30 -6.41 -8.42 -9.46
N LYS A 31 -7.18 -8.07 -10.51
CA LYS A 31 -7.77 -9.03 -11.45
C LYS A 31 -6.75 -9.87 -12.22
N ASP A 32 -5.54 -9.37 -12.42
CA ASP A 32 -4.47 -10.03 -13.16
C ASP A 32 -3.57 -10.92 -12.26
N ASN A 33 -4.07 -11.31 -11.09
CA ASN A 33 -3.33 -12.06 -10.05
C ASN A 33 -2.11 -11.32 -9.48
N SER A 34 -1.98 -10.02 -9.75
CA SER A 34 -1.02 -9.17 -9.06
C SER A 34 -1.59 -8.64 -7.74
N ILE A 35 -0.72 -8.10 -6.89
CA ILE A 35 -1.10 -7.49 -5.62
C ILE A 35 -0.58 -6.06 -5.61
N ALA A 36 -1.50 -5.10 -5.46
CA ALA A 36 -1.13 -3.73 -5.14
C ALA A 36 -0.89 -3.62 -3.63
N LYS A 37 0.36 -3.32 -3.26
CA LYS A 37 0.77 -3.07 -1.88
C LYS A 37 0.83 -1.58 -1.66
N ILE A 38 -0.04 -1.08 -0.81
CA ILE A 38 -0.14 0.35 -0.47
C ILE A 38 0.53 0.55 0.88
N LEU A 39 1.58 1.35 0.93
CA LEU A 39 2.21 1.82 2.16
C LEU A 39 1.82 3.28 2.34
N SER A 40 1.07 3.58 3.40
CA SER A 40 0.56 4.94 3.59
C SER A 40 0.59 5.39 5.04
N ASN A 41 0.80 6.69 5.24
CA ASN A 41 0.52 7.42 6.47
C ASN A 41 -0.07 8.80 6.13
N GLU A 42 -0.15 9.71 7.10
CA GLU A 42 -0.68 11.06 6.88
C GLU A 42 0.11 11.88 5.85
N ASN A 43 1.41 11.66 5.65
CA ASN A 43 2.26 12.48 4.79
C ASN A 43 2.81 11.73 3.56
N SER A 44 2.47 10.47 3.39
CA SER A 44 2.98 9.64 2.31
C SER A 44 1.99 8.57 1.86
N PHE A 45 2.03 8.26 0.58
CA PHE A 45 1.25 7.23 -0.07
C PHE A 45 2.09 6.59 -1.17
N ASP A 46 2.56 5.37 -0.92
CA ASP A 46 3.37 4.60 -1.85
C ASP A 46 2.58 3.37 -2.32
N VAL A 47 2.54 3.11 -3.62
CA VAL A 47 1.86 1.94 -4.19
C VAL A 47 2.83 1.12 -5.01
N TYR A 48 2.97 -0.15 -4.66
CA TYR A 48 3.80 -1.13 -5.34
C TYR A 48 2.91 -2.17 -6.01
N PHE A 49 3.04 -2.34 -7.32
CA PHE A 49 2.36 -3.40 -8.05
C PHE A 49 3.29 -4.62 -8.12
N VAL A 50 2.94 -5.67 -7.39
CA VAL A 50 3.77 -6.88 -7.27
C VAL A 50 3.11 -8.03 -8.01
N LYS A 51 3.79 -8.57 -9.01
CA LYS A 51 3.41 -9.82 -9.69
C LYS A 51 4.20 -11.00 -9.13
N LYS A 52 3.64 -12.21 -9.24
CA LYS A 52 4.36 -13.43 -8.84
C LYS A 52 5.61 -13.58 -9.69
N GLY A 53 6.78 -13.70 -9.05
CA GLY A 53 8.07 -13.79 -9.73
C GLY A 53 8.66 -12.44 -10.17
N ASP A 54 7.98 -11.33 -9.87
CA ASP A 54 8.47 -9.99 -10.18
C ASP A 54 9.59 -9.57 -9.21
N LYS A 55 10.75 -9.23 -9.77
CA LYS A 55 11.93 -8.78 -9.01
C LYS A 55 11.98 -7.25 -8.90
N HIS A 56 11.24 -6.54 -9.75
CA HIS A 56 11.27 -5.09 -9.85
C HIS A 56 9.84 -4.56 -9.94
N PRO A 57 9.10 -4.56 -8.81
CA PRO A 57 7.73 -4.07 -8.82
C PRO A 57 7.68 -2.60 -9.19
N ASN A 58 6.72 -2.25 -10.04
CA ASN A 58 6.44 -0.85 -10.36
C ASN A 58 5.97 -0.13 -9.10
N VAL A 59 6.60 1.00 -8.79
CA VAL A 59 6.28 1.82 -7.62
C VAL A 59 5.88 3.23 -8.03
N GLN A 60 4.83 3.75 -7.40
CA GLN A 60 4.48 5.15 -7.43
C GLN A 60 4.50 5.68 -6.00
N MET A 61 5.36 6.66 -5.74
CA MET A 61 5.58 7.22 -4.41
C MET A 61 5.11 8.67 -4.38
N PHE A 62 4.29 9.00 -3.40
CA PHE A 62 3.77 10.35 -3.20
C PHE A 62 4.06 10.79 -1.77
N SER A 63 4.59 11.99 -1.61
CA SER A 63 4.84 12.62 -0.31
C SER A 63 4.38 14.08 -0.32
N GLY A 64 3.86 14.57 0.80
CA GLY A 64 3.39 15.95 0.89
C GLY A 64 2.61 16.28 2.16
N SER A 65 1.88 17.39 2.11
CA SER A 65 0.92 17.73 3.16
C SER A 65 -0.22 16.72 3.23
N PRO A 66 -0.84 16.51 4.40
CA PRO A 66 -1.92 15.54 4.55
C PRO A 66 -3.08 15.74 3.58
N GLU A 67 -3.46 16.99 3.31
CA GLU A 67 -4.53 17.32 2.37
C GLU A 67 -4.19 16.87 0.93
N LYS A 68 -2.94 17.10 0.51
CA LYS A 68 -2.46 16.69 -0.81
C LYS A 68 -2.42 15.16 -0.92
N ILE A 69 -1.93 14.48 0.11
CA ILE A 69 -1.88 13.02 0.15
C ILE A 69 -3.27 12.42 0.16
N GLN A 70 -4.22 12.99 0.90
CA GLN A 70 -5.60 12.52 0.92
C GLN A 70 -6.26 12.67 -0.45
N ALA A 71 -6.05 13.80 -1.14
CA ALA A 71 -6.56 14.01 -2.49
C ALA A 71 -5.98 12.98 -3.49
N ILE A 72 -4.65 12.81 -3.48
CA ILE A 72 -3.96 11.83 -4.35
C ILE A 72 -4.45 10.42 -4.04
N ALA A 73 -4.52 10.04 -2.77
CA ALA A 73 -4.95 8.71 -2.35
C ALA A 73 -6.37 8.43 -2.84
N LYS A 74 -7.31 9.39 -2.72
CA LYS A 74 -8.69 9.22 -3.18
C LYS A 74 -8.77 8.92 -4.68
N ASP A 75 -8.08 9.71 -5.50
CA ASP A 75 -8.08 9.53 -6.95
C ASP A 75 -7.38 8.22 -7.36
N PHE A 76 -6.27 7.90 -6.70
CA PHE A 76 -5.53 6.68 -6.95
C PHE A 76 -6.33 5.43 -6.58
N LEU A 77 -6.96 5.43 -5.40
CA LEU A 77 -7.78 4.30 -4.92
C LEU A 77 -9.02 4.10 -5.79
N ALA A 78 -9.62 5.17 -6.31
CA ALA A 78 -10.73 5.08 -7.27
C ALA A 78 -10.30 4.39 -8.58
N ASN A 79 -9.09 4.67 -9.07
CA ASN A 79 -8.53 3.96 -10.21
C ASN A 79 -8.17 2.52 -9.87
N LEU A 80 -7.58 2.29 -8.68
CA LEU A 80 -7.22 0.95 -8.20
C LEU A 80 -8.45 0.05 -8.03
N GLN A 81 -9.59 0.60 -7.61
CA GLN A 81 -10.86 -0.11 -7.49
C GLN A 81 -11.32 -0.75 -8.81
N LYS A 82 -11.01 -0.13 -9.97
CA LYS A 82 -11.35 -0.70 -11.29
C LYS A 82 -10.51 -1.94 -11.63
N MET A 83 -9.29 -1.99 -11.08
CA MET A 83 -8.31 -3.05 -11.29
C MET A 83 -8.36 -4.15 -10.21
N ALA A 84 -8.98 -3.85 -9.06
CA ALA A 84 -9.11 -4.76 -7.94
C ALA A 84 -9.92 -6.01 -8.33
N ALA A 85 -9.57 -7.14 -7.71
CA ALA A 85 -10.29 -8.39 -7.87
C ALA A 85 -11.78 -8.23 -7.48
N GLU A 86 -12.65 -9.05 -8.06
CA GLU A 86 -14.08 -9.00 -7.78
C GLU A 86 -14.36 -9.22 -6.28
N GLY A 87 -15.32 -8.46 -5.73
CA GLY A 87 -15.68 -8.50 -4.32
C GLY A 87 -14.76 -7.71 -3.38
N ILE A 88 -13.69 -7.09 -3.88
CA ILE A 88 -12.81 -6.24 -3.07
C ILE A 88 -13.29 -4.79 -3.08
N ASP A 89 -13.50 -4.25 -1.89
CA ASP A 89 -13.67 -2.81 -1.67
C ASP A 89 -12.33 -2.20 -1.23
N VAL A 90 -11.63 -1.58 -2.18
CA VAL A 90 -10.29 -1.02 -1.99
C VAL A 90 -10.29 0.07 -0.93
N MET A 91 -11.29 0.95 -0.97
CA MET A 91 -11.40 2.06 -0.02
C MET A 91 -11.60 1.53 1.41
N LYS A 92 -12.45 0.53 1.57
CA LYS A 92 -12.68 -0.13 2.86
C LYS A 92 -11.45 -0.85 3.37
N GLU A 93 -10.77 -1.63 2.53
CA GLU A 93 -9.55 -2.34 2.92
C GLU A 93 -8.42 -1.40 3.32
N TRP A 94 -8.26 -0.28 2.60
CA TRP A 94 -7.29 0.75 2.96
C TRP A 94 -7.66 1.46 4.28
N SER A 95 -8.93 1.85 4.42
CA SER A 95 -9.41 2.60 5.60
C SER A 95 -9.27 1.79 6.90
N LYS A 96 -9.40 0.46 6.85
CA LYS A 96 -9.13 -0.42 8.01
C LYS A 96 -7.73 -0.23 8.58
N ASN A 97 -6.75 0.04 7.72
CA ASN A 97 -5.36 0.16 8.11
C ASN A 97 -4.96 1.60 8.50
N LEU A 98 -5.79 2.60 8.18
CA LEU A 98 -5.61 3.99 8.59
C LEU A 98 -6.15 4.30 9.99
N GLN A 99 -7.12 3.52 10.47
CA GLN A 99 -7.64 3.74 11.81
C GLN A 99 -6.50 3.52 12.82
N PRO A 100 -6.30 4.45 13.78
CA PRO A 100 -5.42 4.16 14.89
C PRO A 100 -5.94 2.86 15.50
N GLN A 101 -5.06 1.87 15.66
CA GLN A 101 -5.40 0.72 16.49
C GLN A 101 -5.78 1.34 17.83
N LYS A 102 -7.07 1.32 18.18
CA LYS A 102 -7.49 1.61 19.53
C LYS A 102 -6.72 0.62 20.38
N THR A 103 -5.67 1.11 21.04
CA THR A 103 -4.95 0.38 22.06
C THR A 103 -6.03 -0.13 23.00
N GLN A 104 -6.33 -1.43 22.93
CA GLN A 104 -7.03 -2.08 24.03
C GLN A 104 -6.02 -2.06 25.16
N ILE A 105 -6.11 -1.02 25.99
CA ILE A 105 -5.52 -1.00 27.31
C ILE A 105 -6.26 -2.12 28.05
N LYS A 106 -5.58 -3.25 28.19
CA LYS A 106 -6.00 -4.32 29.10
C LYS A 106 -5.63 -3.92 30.52
#